data_AF-A0A354TGB7-F1
#
_entry.id   AF-A0A354TGB7-F1
#
_cell.length_a   1.000
_cell.length_b   1.000
_cell.length_c   1.000
_cell.angle_alpha   90.00
_cell.angle_beta   90.00
_cell.angle_gamma   90.00
#
_symmetry.space_group_name_H-M   'P 1'
#
loop_
_entity.id
_entity.type
_entity.pdbx_description
1 polymer ?
#
loop_
_entity_poly.entity_id
_entity_poly.type
_entity_poly.pdbx_seq_one_letter_code
_entity_poly.pdbx_strand_id
1 'polypeptide(L)'
;MSQLDSISQELPATGMEKFMEDNFRKLVWLFAFVVIAIIAYGFIRHQGTLKANEAAEAFTSAKTVEDCDLVISRYAGTHAAANALLLKADLLWDQNKKSSAVDALKEFTSKQTSHLLFVHTLLGLGTKLDSMGDRKEAQAIFERIVNEFASSEAAPLAQVRLGDLLWAEGKQDEAKKAYEELAVKFPDMAEFQSLSQERLGWIAASLPTKEVDPPPAPKVEVKPVPPVGAAIPKLNLNAAPGGLTPTITPPGTPAATTPAVPAVPAPQPATPSPTTPAPSAPPAAATPAPSTPPATPAPAAATPSAAPAPTTPPEPKP
;
A
#
# COMPACT_ATOMS: atom_id res chain seq x y z
N MET A 1 16.07 32.70 90.89
CA MET A 1 15.69 31.31 90.55
C MET A 1 14.45 31.42 89.67
N SER A 2 14.53 31.80 88.41
CA SER A 2 15.11 31.05 87.27
C SER A 2 14.59 29.63 87.17
N GLN A 3 13.34 29.47 86.74
CA GLN A 3 12.91 28.38 85.86
C GLN A 3 11.64 28.84 85.11
N LEU A 4 11.84 29.60 84.03
CA LEU A 4 10.93 29.54 82.88
C LEU A 4 11.32 28.25 82.15
N ASP A 5 10.82 27.12 82.65
CA ASP A 5 10.91 25.85 81.94
C ASP A 5 9.89 25.94 80.80
N SER A 6 10.32 26.56 79.71
CA SER A 6 9.57 26.63 78.46
C SER A 6 9.28 25.18 78.03
N ILE A 7 8.00 24.85 78.08
CA ILE A 7 7.41 23.62 77.55
C ILE A 7 7.74 23.57 76.06
N SER A 8 8.91 23.02 75.70
CA SER A 8 9.19 22.47 74.39
C SER A 8 8.50 21.12 74.32
N GLN A 9 7.18 21.15 74.13
CA GLN A 9 6.40 19.99 73.78
C GLN A 9 6.78 19.63 72.34
N GLU A 10 7.77 18.74 72.20
CA GLU A 10 8.06 18.13 70.90
C GLU A 10 6.79 17.44 70.42
N LEU A 11 6.14 18.01 69.40
CA LEU A 11 5.04 17.35 68.74
C LEU A 11 5.54 15.98 68.26
N PRO A 12 4.81 14.87 68.54
CA PRO A 12 5.23 13.57 68.07
C PRO A 12 5.31 13.61 66.56
N ALA A 13 6.48 13.26 66.03
CA ALA A 13 6.77 13.26 64.60
C ALA A 13 5.57 12.68 63.84
N THR A 14 4.97 13.48 62.96
CA THR A 14 3.77 13.05 62.23
C THR A 14 4.12 11.77 61.45
N GLY A 15 3.19 10.84 61.26
CA GLY A 15 3.51 9.53 60.63
C GLY A 15 4.24 9.63 59.27
N MET A 16 4.12 10.77 58.60
CA MET A 16 4.85 11.13 57.38
C MET A 16 6.34 11.42 57.60
N GLU A 17 6.73 12.05 58.71
CA GLU A 17 8.13 12.33 59.05
C GLU A 17 8.89 11.04 59.31
N LYS A 18 8.30 10.11 60.08
CA LYS A 18 8.91 8.80 60.33
C LYS A 18 9.03 7.95 59.06
N PHE A 19 8.00 8.01 58.19
CA PHE A 19 8.07 7.35 56.88
C PHE A 19 9.18 7.93 55.99
N MET A 20 9.34 9.26 55.98
CA MET A 20 10.41 9.91 55.23
C MET A 20 11.78 9.51 55.75
N GLU A 21 12.00 9.49 57.07
CA GLU A 21 13.28 9.11 57.67
C GLU A 21 13.66 7.66 57.34
N ASP A 22 12.73 6.71 57.54
CA ASP A 22 12.95 5.27 57.27
C ASP A 22 13.16 4.97 55.78
N ASN A 23 12.57 5.78 54.89
CA ASN A 23 12.66 5.58 53.44
C ASN A 23 13.60 6.56 52.74
N PHE A 24 14.23 7.51 53.45
CA PHE A 24 15.01 8.60 52.84
C PHE A 24 16.10 8.05 51.92
N ARG A 25 16.88 7.07 52.40
CA ARG A 25 17.94 6.43 51.59
C ARG A 25 17.39 5.75 50.33
N LYS A 26 16.20 5.14 50.40
CA LYS A 26 15.53 4.52 49.24
C LYS A 26 15.02 5.59 48.28
N LEU A 27 14.49 6.69 48.80
CA LEU A 27 14.00 7.84 48.02
C LEU A 27 15.15 8.53 47.27
N VAL A 28 16.31 8.69 47.91
CA VAL A 28 17.52 9.23 47.27
C VAL A 28 18.01 8.30 46.16
N TRP A 29 18.04 6.98 46.38
CA TRP A 29 18.38 6.01 45.32
C TRP A 29 17.37 6.01 44.17
N LEU A 30 16.08 6.12 44.47
CA LEU A 30 15.02 6.26 43.47
C LEU A 30 15.20 7.55 42.66
N PHE A 31 15.45 8.67 43.32
CA PHE A 31 15.68 9.95 42.66
C PHE A 31 16.94 9.90 41.77
N ALA A 32 18.03 9.32 42.27
CA ALA A 32 19.24 9.13 41.49
C ALA A 32 19.00 8.25 40.25
N PHE A 33 18.25 7.15 40.39
CA PHE A 33 17.86 6.31 39.26
C PHE A 33 17.00 7.06 38.24
N VAL A 34 16.04 7.88 38.69
CA VAL A 34 15.21 8.72 37.81
C VAL A 34 16.06 9.74 37.06
N VAL A 35 17.01 10.41 37.72
CA VAL A 35 17.93 11.37 37.06
C VAL A 35 18.78 10.67 36.01
N ILE A 36 19.35 9.49 36.32
CA ILE A 36 20.12 8.70 35.35
C ILE A 36 19.23 8.28 34.17
N ALA A 37 17.99 7.85 34.43
CA ALA A 37 17.04 7.49 33.38
C ALA A 37 16.70 8.68 32.46
N ILE A 38 16.55 9.89 33.01
CA ILE A 38 16.32 11.11 32.22
C ILE A 38 17.54 11.45 31.36
N ILE A 39 18.75 11.39 31.90
CA ILE A 39 19.99 11.66 31.15
C ILE A 39 20.16 10.62 30.03
N ALA A 40 19.94 9.34 30.33
CA ALA A 40 19.97 8.26 29.35
C ALA A 40 18.91 8.48 28.25
N TYR A 41 17.68 8.84 28.62
CA TYR A 41 16.62 9.18 27.66
C TYR A 41 17.01 10.37 26.78
N GLY A 42 17.57 11.44 27.36
CA GLY A 42 18.05 12.60 26.62
C GLY A 42 19.15 12.23 25.63
N PHE A 43 20.11 11.39 26.04
CA PHE A 43 21.18 10.89 25.17
C PHE A 43 20.63 10.00 24.03
N ILE A 44 19.73 9.07 24.34
CA ILE A 44 19.07 8.22 23.34
C ILE A 44 18.29 9.07 22.33
N ARG A 45 17.50 10.03 22.82
CA ARG A 45 16.72 10.94 21.99
C ARG A 45 17.63 11.80 21.11
N HIS A 46 18.72 12.33 21.66
CA HIS A 46 19.66 13.16 20.93
C HIS A 46 20.39 12.36 19.84
N GLN A 47 20.88 11.16 20.15
CA GLN A 47 21.45 10.26 19.14
C GLN A 47 20.43 9.89 18.06
N GLY A 48 19.18 9.63 18.46
CA GLY A 48 18.08 9.36 17.53
C GLY A 48 17.86 10.51 16.56
N THR A 49 17.88 11.76 17.04
CA THR A 49 17.74 12.95 16.18
C THR A 49 18.91 13.15 15.23
N LEU A 50 20.15 12.92 15.66
CA LEU A 50 21.32 13.02 14.79
C LEU A 50 21.27 11.98 13.67
N LYS A 51 21.02 10.71 14.03
CA LYS A 51 20.83 9.63 13.05
C LYS A 51 19.70 9.93 12.09
N ALA A 52 18.59 10.50 12.55
CA ALA A 52 17.46 10.84 11.70
C ALA A 52 17.80 11.93 10.67
N ASN A 53 18.60 12.94 11.05
CA ASN A 53 19.02 14.01 10.14
C ASN A 53 19.98 13.49 9.06
N GLU A 54 21.00 12.73 9.44
CA GLU A 54 21.93 12.10 8.49
C GLU A 54 21.19 11.13 7.55
N ALA A 55 20.24 10.35 8.09
CA ALA A 55 19.43 9.45 7.29
C ALA A 55 18.58 10.20 6.26
N ALA A 56 18.00 11.34 6.64
CA ALA A 56 17.20 12.18 5.74
C ALA A 56 18.05 12.76 4.61
N GLU A 57 19.27 13.21 4.90
CA GLU A 57 20.22 13.66 3.88
C GLU A 57 20.58 12.52 2.93
N ALA A 58 20.96 11.36 3.47
CA ALA A 58 21.30 10.18 2.67
C ALA A 58 20.14 9.74 1.78
N PHE A 59 18.91 9.69 2.32
CA PHE A 59 17.71 9.36 1.55
C PHE A 59 17.44 10.39 0.44
N THR A 60 17.64 11.68 0.69
CA THR A 60 17.41 12.73 -0.32
C THR A 60 18.34 12.56 -1.53
N SER A 61 19.52 11.98 -1.32
CA SER A 61 20.47 11.68 -2.40
C SER A 61 20.23 10.35 -3.11
N ALA A 62 19.39 9.47 -2.55
CA ALA A 62 19.20 8.11 -3.05
C ALA A 62 18.42 8.10 -4.37
N LYS A 63 18.95 7.40 -5.38
CA LYS A 63 18.32 7.27 -6.71
C LYS A 63 18.30 5.84 -7.22
N THR A 64 19.09 4.97 -6.61
CA THR A 64 19.25 3.57 -7.01
C THR A 64 18.82 2.64 -5.87
N VAL A 65 18.61 1.37 -6.20
CA VAL A 65 18.26 0.35 -5.21
C VAL A 65 19.39 0.20 -4.19
N GLU A 66 20.64 0.31 -4.65
CA GLU A 66 21.85 0.23 -3.85
C GLU A 66 21.96 1.41 -2.86
N ASP A 67 21.60 2.63 -3.29
CA ASP A 67 21.54 3.79 -2.40
C ASP A 67 20.48 3.57 -1.31
N CYS A 68 19.29 3.09 -1.68
CA CYS A 68 18.25 2.77 -0.72
C CYS A 68 18.71 1.72 0.29
N ASP A 69 19.38 0.66 -0.16
CA ASP A 69 19.93 -0.38 0.72
C ASP A 69 20.98 0.16 1.69
N LEU A 70 21.79 1.13 1.25
CA LEU A 70 22.73 1.81 2.13
C LEU A 70 22.02 2.61 3.22
N VAL A 71 20.94 3.31 2.88
CA VAL A 71 20.13 4.07 3.86
C VAL A 71 19.45 3.11 4.84
N ILE A 72 18.83 2.04 4.34
CA ILE A 72 18.11 1.06 5.16
C ILE A 72 19.04 0.37 6.15
N SER A 73 20.23 -0.04 5.69
CA SER A 73 21.21 -0.76 6.53
C SER A 73 21.87 0.15 7.57
N ARG A 74 22.22 1.39 7.22
CA ARG A 74 22.91 2.32 8.13
C ARG A 74 21.98 3.03 9.11
N TYR A 75 20.74 3.28 8.69
CA TYR A 75 19.79 4.12 9.43
C TYR A 75 18.49 3.40 9.77
N ALA A 76 18.56 2.10 10.03
CA ALA A 76 17.41 1.29 10.42
C ALA A 76 16.60 1.92 11.56
N GLY A 77 15.27 1.90 11.44
CA GLY A 77 14.34 2.48 12.41
C GLY A 77 14.08 3.99 12.25
N THR A 78 14.77 4.68 11.35
CA THR A 78 14.45 6.08 11.00
C THR A 78 13.33 6.16 9.95
N HIS A 79 12.62 7.29 9.91
CA HIS A 79 11.63 7.57 8.86
C HIS A 79 12.26 7.56 7.46
N ALA A 80 13.50 8.02 7.33
CA ALA A 80 14.22 8.02 6.07
C ALA A 80 14.52 6.60 5.57
N ALA A 81 14.90 5.67 6.45
CA ALA A 81 15.05 4.26 6.08
C ALA A 81 13.72 3.61 5.68
N ALA A 82 12.61 3.97 6.35
CA ALA A 82 11.28 3.53 5.95
C ALA A 82 10.89 4.07 4.56
N ASN A 83 11.13 5.35 4.29
CA ASN A 83 10.90 5.93 2.96
C ASN A 83 11.83 5.33 1.88
N ALA A 84 13.07 4.98 2.25
CA ALA A 84 14.01 4.29 1.37
C ALA A 84 13.50 2.90 0.96
N LEU A 85 12.81 2.17 1.84
CA LEU A 85 12.15 0.91 1.47
C LEU A 85 11.05 1.12 0.43
N LEU A 86 10.27 2.20 0.54
CA LEU A 86 9.23 2.53 -0.45
C LEU A 86 9.85 2.89 -1.81
N LEU A 87 10.86 3.77 -1.81
CA LEU A 87 11.59 4.12 -3.02
C LEU A 87 12.24 2.88 -3.65
N LYS A 88 12.85 2.01 -2.85
CA LYS A 88 13.41 0.73 -3.31
C LYS A 88 12.34 -0.12 -3.99
N ALA A 89 11.14 -0.23 -3.41
CA ALA A 89 10.05 -0.98 -4.00
C ALA A 89 9.66 -0.43 -5.37
N ASP A 90 9.53 0.89 -5.51
CA ASP A 90 9.19 1.53 -6.78
C ASP A 90 10.30 1.34 -7.82
N LEU A 91 11.57 1.54 -7.45
CA LEU A 91 12.72 1.31 -8.34
C LEU A 91 12.80 -0.14 -8.82
N LEU A 92 12.55 -1.11 -7.93
CA LEU A 92 12.51 -2.52 -8.29
C LEU A 92 11.34 -2.82 -9.23
N TRP A 93 10.19 -2.18 -9.00
CA TRP A 93 9.03 -2.32 -9.87
C TRP A 93 9.32 -1.83 -11.28
N ASP A 94 9.96 -0.67 -11.41
CA ASP A 94 10.33 -0.07 -12.69
C ASP A 94 11.42 -0.87 -13.42
N GLN A 95 12.29 -1.56 -12.68
CA GLN A 95 13.25 -2.52 -13.21
C GLN A 95 12.61 -3.87 -13.60
N ASN A 96 11.28 -3.97 -13.58
CA ASN A 96 10.51 -5.20 -13.82
C ASN A 96 10.81 -6.33 -12.80
N LYS A 97 11.44 -6.03 -11.67
CA LYS A 97 11.70 -6.94 -10.55
C LYS A 97 10.51 -6.93 -9.58
N LYS A 98 9.32 -7.28 -10.09
CA LYS A 98 8.03 -7.14 -9.38
C LYS A 98 7.97 -7.89 -8.05
N SER A 99 8.49 -9.12 -7.99
CA SER A 99 8.51 -9.91 -6.74
C SER A 99 9.35 -9.23 -5.66
N SER A 100 10.55 -8.73 -6.01
CA SER A 100 11.42 -8.03 -5.06
C SER A 100 10.83 -6.70 -4.58
N ALA A 101 10.06 -6.02 -5.44
CA ALA A 101 9.31 -4.83 -5.04
C ALA A 101 8.24 -5.15 -3.99
N VAL A 102 7.47 -6.22 -4.21
CA VAL A 102 6.49 -6.72 -3.23
C VAL A 102 7.16 -7.12 -1.92
N ASP A 103 8.31 -7.77 -1.95
CA ASP A 103 9.07 -8.13 -0.76
C ASP A 103 9.48 -6.89 0.07
N ALA A 104 9.93 -5.82 -0.59
CA ALA A 104 10.27 -4.56 0.08
C ALA A 104 9.04 -3.89 0.73
N LEU A 105 7.87 -3.94 0.08
CA LEU A 105 6.62 -3.45 0.66
C LEU A 105 6.13 -4.32 1.84
N LYS A 106 6.29 -5.65 1.75
CA LYS A 106 6.02 -6.58 2.86
C LYS A 106 6.97 -6.34 4.04
N GLU A 107 8.24 -6.05 3.77
CA GLU A 107 9.20 -5.67 4.80
C GLU A 107 8.76 -4.38 5.51
N PHE A 108 8.38 -3.34 4.75
CA PHE A 108 7.88 -2.09 5.32
C PHE A 108 6.66 -2.32 6.21
N THR A 109 5.66 -3.06 5.71
CA THR A 109 4.40 -3.30 6.43
C THR A 109 4.51 -4.27 7.60
N SER A 110 5.59 -5.06 7.69
CA SER A 110 5.87 -5.88 8.87
C SER A 110 6.65 -5.13 9.95
N LYS A 111 7.58 -4.25 9.57
CA LYS A 111 8.49 -3.56 10.50
C LYS A 111 7.98 -2.19 10.95
N GLN A 112 7.19 -1.50 10.11
CA GLN A 112 6.87 -0.08 10.29
C GLN A 112 5.36 0.18 10.49
N THR A 113 4.71 -0.60 11.36
CA THR A 113 3.26 -0.51 11.63
C THR A 113 2.80 0.84 12.18
N SER A 114 3.68 1.59 12.85
CA SER A 114 3.39 2.93 13.37
C SER A 114 3.72 4.06 12.39
N HIS A 115 4.15 3.75 11.16
CA HIS A 115 4.49 4.78 10.18
C HIS A 115 3.25 5.53 9.68
N LEU A 116 3.41 6.82 9.39
CA LEU A 116 2.36 7.65 8.78
C LEU A 116 1.88 7.09 7.43
N LEU A 117 2.78 6.50 6.66
CA LEU A 117 2.49 5.89 5.35
C LEU A 117 2.09 4.41 5.44
N PHE A 118 1.87 3.86 6.64
CA PHE A 118 1.57 2.44 6.81
C PHE A 118 0.38 1.97 5.98
N VAL A 119 -0.77 2.63 6.15
CA VAL A 119 -2.01 2.25 5.44
C VAL A 119 -1.90 2.52 3.94
N HIS A 120 -1.23 3.61 3.55
CA HIS A 120 -0.95 3.90 2.13
C HIS A 120 -0.07 2.81 1.50
N THR A 121 0.93 2.31 2.24
CA THR A 121 1.80 1.24 1.78
C THR A 121 1.07 -0.09 1.68
N LEU A 122 0.15 -0.40 2.60
CA LEU A 122 -0.75 -1.55 2.47
C LEU A 122 -1.56 -1.46 1.18
N LEU A 123 -2.15 -0.30 0.89
CA LEU A 123 -2.92 -0.09 -0.34
C LEU A 123 -2.04 -0.30 -1.59
N GLY A 124 -0.82 0.25 -1.57
CA GLY A 124 0.18 0.05 -2.61
C GLY A 124 0.52 -1.44 -2.79
N LEU A 125 0.82 -2.14 -1.70
CA LEU A 125 1.12 -3.58 -1.70
C LEU A 125 -0.02 -4.40 -2.30
N GLY A 126 -1.26 -4.17 -1.88
CA GLY A 126 -2.43 -4.85 -2.45
C GLY A 126 -2.58 -4.58 -3.94
N THR A 127 -2.37 -3.33 -4.38
CA THR A 127 -2.43 -2.96 -5.80
C THR A 127 -1.34 -3.63 -6.63
N LYS A 128 -0.10 -3.70 -6.11
CA LYS A 128 1.01 -4.38 -6.78
C LYS A 128 0.76 -5.88 -6.87
N LEU A 129 0.26 -6.52 -5.81
CA LEU A 129 -0.11 -7.95 -5.80
C LEU A 129 -1.21 -8.27 -6.81
N ASP A 130 -2.27 -7.46 -6.87
CA ASP A 130 -3.33 -7.63 -7.87
C ASP A 130 -2.77 -7.55 -9.30
N SER A 131 -1.90 -6.57 -9.58
CA SER A 131 -1.26 -6.45 -10.90
C SER A 131 -0.29 -7.59 -11.23
N MET A 132 0.13 -8.39 -10.25
CA MET A 132 0.88 -9.63 -10.43
C MET A 132 -0.02 -10.86 -10.60
N GLY A 133 -1.33 -10.72 -10.39
CA GLY A 133 -2.30 -11.80 -10.42
C GLY A 133 -2.52 -12.49 -9.07
N ASP A 134 -1.86 -12.02 -8.00
CA ASP A 134 -1.99 -12.55 -6.64
C ASP A 134 -3.25 -12.00 -5.94
N ARG A 135 -4.40 -12.17 -6.61
CA ARG A 135 -5.69 -11.55 -6.23
C ARG A 135 -6.15 -11.92 -4.82
N LYS A 136 -5.88 -13.14 -4.36
CA LYS A 136 -6.24 -13.58 -3.00
C LYS A 136 -5.49 -12.80 -1.92
N GLU A 137 -4.19 -12.56 -2.13
CA GLU A 137 -3.38 -11.80 -1.17
C GLU A 137 -3.74 -10.31 -1.23
N ALA A 138 -3.98 -9.78 -2.44
CA ALA A 138 -4.49 -8.42 -2.63
C ALA A 138 -5.83 -8.19 -1.93
N GLN A 139 -6.78 -9.12 -2.09
CA GLN A 139 -8.08 -9.09 -1.43
C GLN A 139 -7.94 -9.02 0.09
N ALA A 140 -7.13 -9.91 0.69
CA ALA A 140 -6.92 -9.92 2.13
C ALA A 140 -6.37 -8.58 2.65
N ILE A 141 -5.48 -7.93 1.88
CA ILE A 141 -4.94 -6.63 2.23
C ILE A 141 -5.99 -5.53 2.13
N PHE A 142 -6.80 -5.50 1.06
CA PHE A 142 -7.86 -4.50 0.93
C PHE A 142 -8.94 -4.65 2.00
N GLU A 143 -9.35 -5.88 2.30
CA GLU A 143 -10.27 -6.17 3.41
C GLU A 143 -9.71 -5.70 4.74
N ARG A 144 -8.41 -5.92 4.99
CA ARG A 144 -7.74 -5.42 6.18
C ARG A 144 -7.81 -3.89 6.27
N ILE A 145 -7.57 -3.17 5.17
CA ILE A 145 -7.66 -1.70 5.14
C ILE A 145 -9.09 -1.23 5.47
N VAL A 146 -10.10 -1.84 4.85
CA VAL A 146 -11.51 -1.49 5.06
C VAL A 146 -11.95 -1.76 6.49
N ASN A 147 -11.51 -2.87 7.09
CA ASN A 147 -11.98 -3.32 8.41
C ASN A 147 -11.20 -2.68 9.57
N GLU A 148 -9.87 -2.58 9.46
CA GLU A 148 -9.01 -2.08 10.53
C GLU A 148 -8.73 -0.57 10.42
N PHE A 149 -8.78 -0.02 9.19
CA PHE A 149 -8.35 1.35 8.89
C PHE A 149 -9.44 2.17 8.20
N ALA A 150 -10.71 1.96 8.55
CA ALA A 150 -11.87 2.61 7.95
C ALA A 150 -11.83 4.15 7.99
N SER A 151 -11.14 4.76 8.96
CA SER A 151 -10.99 6.22 9.05
C SER A 151 -9.88 6.79 8.17
N SER A 152 -9.10 5.94 7.50
CA SER A 152 -8.01 6.37 6.63
C SER A 152 -8.52 6.79 5.25
N GLU A 153 -7.85 7.76 4.65
CA GLU A 153 -8.05 8.19 3.26
C GLU A 153 -7.87 7.05 2.23
N ALA A 154 -7.20 5.96 2.62
CA ALA A 154 -6.99 4.78 1.78
C ALA A 154 -8.18 3.81 1.79
N ALA A 155 -9.05 3.85 2.80
CA ALA A 155 -10.15 2.90 2.96
C ALA A 155 -11.21 2.96 1.85
N PRO A 156 -11.66 4.12 1.36
CA PRO A 156 -12.58 4.17 0.24
C PRO A 156 -11.98 3.53 -1.02
N LEU A 157 -10.71 3.82 -1.31
CA LEU A 157 -10.02 3.26 -2.47
C LEU A 157 -9.82 1.74 -2.33
N ALA A 158 -9.49 1.24 -1.14
CA ALA A 158 -9.42 -0.19 -0.87
C ALA A 158 -10.77 -0.90 -1.07
N GLN A 159 -11.87 -0.29 -0.64
CA GLN A 159 -13.22 -0.82 -0.86
C GLN A 159 -13.56 -0.89 -2.36
N VAL A 160 -13.20 0.14 -3.14
CA VAL A 160 -13.36 0.10 -4.61
C VAL A 160 -12.55 -1.03 -5.21
N ARG A 161 -11.28 -1.19 -4.81
CA ARG A 161 -10.42 -2.29 -5.30
C ARG A 161 -10.96 -3.66 -4.94
N LEU A 162 -11.57 -3.81 -3.77
CA LEU A 162 -12.25 -5.05 -3.38
C LEU A 162 -13.44 -5.35 -4.30
N GLY A 163 -14.25 -4.33 -4.63
CA GLY A 163 -15.31 -4.44 -5.63
C GLY A 163 -14.79 -4.79 -7.03
N ASP A 164 -13.69 -4.16 -7.46
CA ASP A 164 -13.05 -4.41 -8.76
C ASP A 164 -12.58 -5.88 -8.84
N LEU A 165 -11.97 -6.41 -7.76
CA LEU A 165 -11.54 -7.80 -7.66
C LEU A 165 -12.73 -8.78 -7.74
N LEU A 166 -13.79 -8.53 -6.96
CA LEU A 166 -15.00 -9.36 -6.97
C LEU A 166 -15.67 -9.39 -8.35
N TRP A 167 -15.69 -8.24 -9.03
CA TRP A 167 -16.23 -8.15 -10.38
C TRP A 167 -15.37 -8.93 -11.39
N ALA A 168 -14.04 -8.83 -11.28
CA ALA A 168 -13.11 -9.60 -12.10
C ALA A 168 -13.19 -11.12 -11.83
N GLU A 169 -13.66 -11.55 -10.66
CA GLU A 169 -13.98 -12.94 -10.32
C GLU A 169 -15.35 -13.40 -10.85
N GLY A 170 -16.12 -12.51 -11.48
CA GLY A 170 -17.47 -12.80 -11.97
C GLY A 170 -18.57 -12.72 -10.90
N LYS A 171 -18.21 -12.34 -9.66
CA LYS A 171 -19.15 -12.17 -8.55
C LYS A 171 -19.82 -10.79 -8.61
N GLN A 172 -20.62 -10.58 -9.64
CA GLN A 172 -21.22 -9.27 -9.93
C GLN A 172 -22.08 -8.74 -8.78
N ASP A 173 -22.87 -9.60 -8.12
CA ASP A 173 -23.75 -9.15 -7.02
C ASP A 173 -22.95 -8.75 -5.76
N GLU A 174 -21.86 -9.47 -5.46
CA GLU A 174 -20.95 -9.10 -4.39
C GLU A 174 -20.21 -7.78 -4.71
N ALA A 175 -19.80 -7.59 -5.97
CA ALA A 175 -19.18 -6.36 -6.43
C ALA A 175 -20.14 -5.16 -6.33
N LYS A 176 -21.41 -5.30 -6.76
CA LYS A 176 -22.43 -4.25 -6.60
C LYS A 176 -22.56 -3.85 -5.14
N LYS A 177 -22.71 -4.84 -4.24
CA LYS A 177 -22.82 -4.59 -2.81
C LYS A 177 -21.60 -3.83 -2.28
N ALA A 178 -20.39 -4.19 -2.71
CA ALA A 178 -19.17 -3.50 -2.31
C ALA A 178 -19.16 -2.01 -2.73
N TYR A 179 -19.63 -1.69 -3.93
CA TYR A 179 -19.75 -0.32 -4.42
C TYR A 179 -20.88 0.47 -3.74
N GLU A 180 -22.02 -0.17 -3.47
CA GLU A 180 -23.12 0.45 -2.72
C GLU A 180 -22.70 0.76 -1.27
N GLU A 181 -21.97 -0.14 -0.62
CA GLU A 181 -21.42 0.07 0.72
C GLU A 181 -20.43 1.24 0.76
N LEU A 182 -19.74 1.54 -0.35
CA LEU A 182 -18.85 2.71 -0.43
C LEU A 182 -19.62 4.01 -0.15
N ALA A 183 -20.83 4.12 -0.71
CA ALA A 183 -21.67 5.30 -0.55
C ALA A 183 -22.10 5.52 0.90
N VAL A 184 -22.36 4.40 1.60
CA VAL A 184 -22.81 4.38 3.00
C VAL A 184 -21.66 4.60 3.98
N LYS A 185 -20.50 3.96 3.74
CA LYS A 185 -19.34 4.01 4.64
C LYS A 185 -18.55 5.32 4.49
N PHE A 186 -18.54 5.93 3.30
CA PHE A 186 -17.74 7.11 3.00
C PHE A 186 -18.57 8.24 2.34
N PRO A 187 -19.62 8.74 3.03
CA PRO A 187 -20.54 9.74 2.47
C PRO A 187 -19.87 11.07 2.12
N ASP A 188 -18.83 11.46 2.87
CA ASP A 188 -18.17 12.76 2.73
C ASP A 188 -17.16 12.83 1.58
N MET A 189 -16.87 11.70 0.93
CA MET A 189 -15.87 11.62 -0.14
C MET A 189 -16.51 11.61 -1.53
N ALA A 190 -16.87 12.79 -2.04
CA ALA A 190 -17.61 12.96 -3.29
C ALA A 190 -16.98 12.27 -4.51
N GLU A 191 -15.64 12.25 -4.61
CA GLU A 191 -14.92 11.60 -5.71
C GLU A 191 -15.24 10.10 -5.77
N PHE A 192 -15.26 9.41 -4.62
CA PHE A 192 -15.55 7.99 -4.53
C PHE A 192 -17.04 7.68 -4.79
N GLN A 193 -17.95 8.62 -4.52
CA GLN A 193 -19.37 8.46 -4.88
C GLN A 193 -19.55 8.38 -6.39
N SER A 194 -18.91 9.30 -7.13
CA SER A 194 -18.96 9.29 -8.59
C SER A 194 -18.34 8.02 -9.18
N LEU A 195 -17.21 7.56 -8.60
CA LEU A 195 -16.55 6.33 -9.00
C LEU A 195 -17.41 5.08 -8.73
N SER A 196 -18.08 5.02 -7.58
CA SER A 196 -19.01 3.93 -7.26
C SER A 196 -20.17 3.88 -8.25
N GLN A 197 -20.79 5.03 -8.56
CA GLN A 197 -21.88 5.10 -9.54
C GLN A 197 -21.43 4.68 -10.94
N GLU A 198 -20.24 5.10 -11.38
CA GLU A 198 -19.66 4.66 -12.65
C GLU A 198 -19.51 3.13 -12.68
N ARG A 199 -18.93 2.53 -11.63
CA ARG A 199 -18.74 1.07 -11.53
C ARG A 199 -20.07 0.32 -11.52
N LEU A 200 -21.05 0.80 -10.76
CA LEU A 200 -22.41 0.23 -10.74
C LEU A 200 -23.09 0.33 -12.11
N GLY A 201 -22.91 1.44 -12.81
CA GLY A 201 -23.38 1.64 -14.18
C GLY A 201 -22.78 0.63 -15.15
N TRP A 202 -21.48 0.36 -15.07
CA TRP A 202 -20.84 -0.66 -15.91
C TRP A 202 -21.32 -2.07 -15.61
N ILE A 203 -21.54 -2.42 -14.34
CA ILE A 203 -22.13 -3.72 -13.99
C ILE A 203 -23.54 -3.82 -14.54
N ALA A 204 -24.37 -2.77 -14.39
CA ALA A 204 -25.75 -2.76 -14.88
C ALA A 204 -25.82 -2.84 -16.42
N ALA A 205 -24.94 -2.12 -17.12
CA ALA A 205 -24.84 -2.17 -18.59
C ALA A 205 -24.32 -3.52 -19.10
N SER A 206 -23.57 -4.25 -18.27
CA SER A 206 -23.10 -5.60 -18.57
C SER A 206 -24.16 -6.69 -18.33
N LEU A 207 -25.33 -6.34 -17.80
CA LEU A 207 -26.48 -7.25 -17.69
C LEU A 207 -27.31 -7.19 -18.99
N PRO A 208 -27.42 -8.28 -19.76
CA PRO A 208 -28.48 -8.37 -20.76
C PRO A 208 -29.82 -8.42 -20.02
N THR A 209 -30.54 -7.30 -19.93
CA THR A 209 -31.90 -7.23 -19.36
C THR A 209 -32.96 -7.79 -20.33
N LYS A 210 -32.69 -8.95 -20.92
CA LYS A 210 -33.72 -9.74 -21.60
C LYS A 210 -33.75 -11.12 -20.97
N GLU A 211 -34.32 -11.19 -19.77
CA GLU A 211 -35.09 -12.36 -19.41
C GLU A 211 -36.12 -12.54 -20.52
N VAL A 212 -35.96 -13.58 -21.34
CA VAL A 212 -36.95 -13.94 -22.35
C VAL A 212 -38.17 -14.37 -21.58
N ASP A 213 -39.21 -13.52 -21.57
CA ASP A 213 -40.55 -13.93 -21.15
C ASP A 213 -40.85 -15.29 -21.80
N PRO A 214 -41.11 -16.36 -21.02
CA PRO A 214 -41.49 -17.62 -21.62
C PRO A 214 -42.73 -17.36 -22.48
N PRO A 215 -42.75 -17.76 -23.77
CA PRO A 215 -43.89 -17.52 -24.63
C PRO A 215 -45.15 -18.05 -23.95
N PRO A 216 -46.28 -17.30 -23.97
CA PRO A 216 -47.51 -17.76 -23.35
C PRO A 216 -47.84 -19.17 -23.85
N ALA A 217 -48.02 -20.10 -22.91
CA ALA A 217 -48.31 -21.49 -23.24
C ALA A 217 -49.50 -21.54 -24.23
N PRO A 218 -49.37 -22.24 -25.37
CA PRO A 218 -50.46 -22.38 -26.32
C PRO A 218 -51.69 -22.96 -25.61
N LYS A 219 -52.83 -22.29 -25.72
CA LYS A 219 -54.12 -22.83 -25.24
C LYS A 219 -54.40 -24.10 -26.06
N VAL A 220 -54.36 -25.25 -25.38
CA VAL A 220 -54.74 -26.54 -25.96
C VAL A 220 -56.25 -26.53 -26.15
N GLU A 221 -56.70 -26.18 -27.35
CA GLU A 221 -58.08 -26.39 -27.78
C GLU A 221 -58.26 -27.90 -28.06
N VAL A 222 -58.80 -28.63 -27.09
CA VAL A 222 -59.14 -30.05 -27.26
C VAL A 222 -60.38 -30.15 -28.16
N LYS A 223 -60.20 -30.51 -29.42
CA LYS A 223 -61.33 -30.93 -30.28
C LYS A 223 -61.75 -32.38 -29.95
N PRO A 224 -63.05 -32.70 -29.88
CA PRO A 224 -63.51 -34.04 -29.55
C PRO A 224 -63.36 -35.01 -30.73
N VAL A 225 -62.95 -36.25 -30.45
CA VAL A 225 -62.86 -37.37 -31.40
C VAL A 225 -64.18 -38.16 -31.39
N PRO A 226 -64.80 -38.49 -32.55
CA PRO A 226 -65.78 -39.56 -32.66
C PRO A 226 -65.16 -40.85 -33.27
N PRO A 227 -65.82 -42.03 -33.12
CA PRO A 227 -65.12 -43.32 -33.05
C PRO A 227 -65.02 -44.11 -34.37
N VAL A 228 -63.92 -44.88 -34.43
CA VAL A 228 -63.61 -46.20 -35.05
C VAL A 228 -64.41 -46.68 -36.28
N GLY A 229 -63.67 -47.04 -37.34
CA GLY A 229 -64.16 -47.93 -38.41
C GLY A 229 -62.99 -48.55 -39.20
N ALA A 230 -62.97 -49.88 -39.24
CA ALA A 230 -61.92 -50.74 -39.80
C ALA A 230 -61.77 -50.67 -41.33
N ALA A 231 -60.55 -50.90 -41.84
CA ALA A 231 -60.25 -51.82 -42.95
C ALA A 231 -58.76 -51.75 -43.35
N ILE A 232 -58.08 -52.88 -43.29
CA ILE A 232 -56.77 -53.11 -43.90
C ILE A 232 -57.02 -53.82 -45.24
N PRO A 233 -56.29 -53.49 -46.31
CA PRO A 233 -55.91 -54.53 -47.25
C PRO A 233 -54.41 -54.53 -47.59
N LYS A 234 -53.89 -55.76 -47.67
CA LYS A 234 -52.56 -56.22 -48.10
C LYS A 234 -52.18 -55.73 -49.51
N LEU A 235 -50.89 -55.47 -49.75
CA LEU A 235 -50.28 -55.84 -51.03
C LEU A 235 -48.77 -56.13 -50.92
N ASN A 236 -48.34 -57.06 -51.75
CA ASN A 236 -47.16 -57.92 -51.65
C ASN A 236 -45.83 -57.27 -52.02
N LEU A 237 -44.75 -57.77 -51.39
CA LEU A 237 -43.38 -57.62 -51.86
C LEU A 237 -43.12 -58.58 -53.04
N ASN A 238 -42.51 -58.08 -54.11
CA ASN A 238 -41.75 -58.90 -55.04
C ASN A 238 -40.45 -58.17 -55.43
N ALA A 239 -39.35 -58.92 -55.45
CA ALA A 239 -37.99 -58.41 -55.44
C ALA A 239 -37.32 -58.37 -56.83
N ALA A 240 -36.36 -57.42 -56.94
CA ALA A 240 -35.12 -57.43 -57.74
C ALA A 240 -35.20 -57.06 -59.25
N PRO A 241 -34.06 -56.71 -59.88
CA PRO A 241 -33.11 -55.65 -59.52
C PRO A 241 -32.69 -54.79 -60.74
N GLY A 242 -32.25 -53.55 -60.54
CA GLY A 242 -31.67 -52.75 -61.63
C GLY A 242 -31.36 -51.31 -61.22
N GLY A 243 -30.13 -50.87 -61.46
CA GLY A 243 -29.51 -49.65 -60.93
C GLY A 243 -30.23 -48.35 -61.26
N LEU A 244 -30.21 -47.45 -60.29
CA LEU A 244 -30.83 -46.13 -60.31
C LEU A 244 -29.91 -45.08 -60.98
N THR A 245 -30.50 -44.37 -61.94
CA THR A 245 -30.15 -43.01 -62.39
C THR A 245 -31.37 -42.11 -62.11
N PRO A 246 -31.35 -40.79 -62.38
CA PRO A 246 -30.49 -39.73 -61.85
C PRO A 246 -31.33 -38.59 -61.20
N THR A 247 -30.66 -37.53 -60.76
CA THR A 247 -31.16 -36.14 -60.64
C THR A 247 -32.26 -35.84 -59.61
N ILE A 248 -31.93 -35.04 -58.58
CA ILE A 248 -32.62 -33.77 -58.24
C ILE A 248 -31.76 -32.96 -57.24
N THR A 249 -31.69 -31.68 -57.56
CA THR A 249 -31.11 -30.49 -56.94
C THR A 249 -31.38 -30.34 -55.43
N PRO A 250 -30.41 -29.91 -54.61
CA PRO A 250 -30.65 -29.34 -53.28
C PRO A 250 -30.70 -27.79 -53.29
N PRO A 251 -31.38 -27.16 -52.31
CA PRO A 251 -31.61 -25.73 -52.26
C PRO A 251 -30.42 -24.94 -51.71
N GLY A 252 -30.33 -23.68 -52.13
CA GLY A 252 -29.23 -22.76 -51.89
C GLY A 252 -28.98 -22.40 -50.42
N THR A 253 -27.71 -22.49 -50.06
CA THR A 253 -27.04 -21.84 -48.93
C THR A 253 -26.68 -20.41 -49.35
N PRO A 254 -26.97 -19.36 -48.56
CA PRO A 254 -26.33 -18.07 -48.76
C PRO A 254 -24.95 -18.09 -48.08
N ALA A 255 -23.91 -18.04 -48.91
CA ALA A 255 -22.55 -17.74 -48.49
C ALA A 255 -22.37 -16.23 -48.25
N ALA A 256 -21.67 -15.95 -47.16
CA ALA A 256 -20.81 -14.80 -46.88
C ALA A 256 -20.81 -13.64 -47.91
N THR A 257 -21.36 -12.51 -47.48
CA THR A 257 -20.94 -11.19 -47.95
C THR A 257 -20.09 -10.54 -46.87
N THR A 258 -18.85 -10.25 -47.21
CA THR A 258 -17.98 -9.31 -46.49
C THR A 258 -18.44 -7.89 -46.81
N PRO A 259 -18.64 -7.02 -45.81
CA PRO A 259 -18.54 -5.58 -46.03
C PRO A 259 -17.13 -5.09 -45.68
N ALA A 260 -16.60 -4.30 -46.60
CA ALA A 260 -15.32 -3.62 -46.49
C ALA A 260 -15.24 -2.67 -45.29
N VAL A 261 -14.04 -2.60 -44.72
CA VAL A 261 -13.55 -1.60 -43.78
C VAL A 261 -13.54 -0.20 -44.45
N PRO A 262 -14.11 0.85 -43.84
CA PRO A 262 -13.66 2.22 -44.09
C PRO A 262 -12.44 2.51 -43.20
N ALA A 263 -11.39 2.99 -43.84
CA ALA A 263 -10.11 3.33 -43.25
C ALA A 263 -10.21 4.33 -42.08
N VAL A 264 -9.39 4.09 -41.06
CA VAL A 264 -9.06 5.00 -39.96
C VAL A 264 -8.35 6.24 -40.51
N PRO A 265 -8.78 7.47 -40.21
CA PRO A 265 -7.95 8.65 -40.41
C PRO A 265 -6.80 8.64 -39.39
N ALA A 266 -5.57 8.79 -39.88
CA ALA A 266 -4.36 8.91 -39.07
C ALA A 266 -4.48 10.04 -38.01
N PRO A 267 -3.84 9.89 -36.83
CA PRO A 267 -3.89 10.91 -35.79
C PRO A 267 -3.16 12.17 -36.24
N GLN A 268 -3.84 13.32 -36.12
CA GLN A 268 -3.23 14.63 -36.26
C GLN A 268 -2.28 14.93 -35.09
N PRO A 269 -1.18 15.67 -35.30
CA PRO A 269 -0.29 16.11 -34.23
C PRO A 269 -1.00 17.09 -33.30
N ALA A 270 -0.89 16.86 -31.99
CA ALA A 270 -1.42 17.76 -30.98
C ALA A 270 -0.76 19.14 -31.07
N THR A 271 -1.58 20.18 -31.23
CA THR A 271 -1.21 21.58 -30.98
C THR A 271 -0.99 21.80 -29.47
N PRO A 272 0.06 22.53 -29.05
CA PRO A 272 0.28 22.82 -27.63
C PRO A 272 -0.73 23.89 -27.16
N SER A 273 -1.50 23.57 -26.14
CA SER A 273 -2.31 24.55 -25.40
C SER A 273 -1.44 25.33 -24.40
N PRO A 274 -1.78 26.60 -24.11
CA PRO A 274 -0.86 27.59 -23.58
C PRO A 274 -0.52 27.38 -22.11
N THR A 275 0.74 27.63 -21.79
CA THR A 275 1.32 27.69 -20.46
C THR A 275 0.67 28.80 -19.63
N THR A 276 -0.06 28.43 -18.58
CA THR A 276 -0.40 29.36 -17.50
C THR A 276 0.87 29.66 -16.69
N PRO A 277 1.25 30.92 -16.45
CA PRO A 277 2.44 31.23 -15.66
C PRO A 277 2.25 30.82 -14.20
N ALA A 278 3.28 30.21 -13.62
CA ALA A 278 3.37 29.98 -12.18
C ALA A 278 3.27 31.32 -11.41
N PRO A 279 2.61 31.37 -10.24
CA PRO A 279 2.64 32.55 -9.39
C PRO A 279 4.05 32.74 -8.83
N SER A 280 4.59 33.94 -9.05
CA SER A 280 5.90 34.41 -8.58
C SER A 280 6.08 34.20 -7.08
N ALA A 281 7.24 33.67 -6.71
CA ALA A 281 7.70 33.59 -5.32
C ALA A 281 7.78 35.00 -4.68
N PRO A 282 7.38 35.17 -3.40
CA PRO A 282 7.65 36.40 -2.67
C PRO A 282 9.16 36.55 -2.36
N PRO A 283 9.67 37.79 -2.22
CA PRO A 283 11.10 38.07 -2.17
C PRO A 283 11.75 37.54 -0.88
N ALA A 284 12.98 37.07 -1.04
CA ALA A 284 13.86 36.61 0.03
C ALA A 284 14.01 37.66 1.15
N ALA A 285 13.69 37.26 2.38
CA ALA A 285 14.06 38.02 3.57
C ALA A 285 15.59 37.94 3.74
N ALA A 286 16.20 39.11 3.92
CA ALA A 286 17.64 39.31 4.07
C ALA A 286 18.23 38.49 5.23
N THR A 287 19.30 37.77 4.93
CA THR A 287 20.18 37.12 5.90
C THR A 287 20.98 38.19 6.66
N PRO A 288 21.09 38.16 8.00
CA PRO A 288 22.11 38.92 8.69
C PRO A 288 23.48 38.27 8.49
N ALA A 289 24.50 39.12 8.28
CA ALA A 289 25.89 38.76 8.04
C ALA A 289 26.50 37.88 9.16
N PRO A 290 27.50 37.01 8.85
CA PRO A 290 28.15 36.18 9.85
C PRO A 290 29.03 37.05 10.77
N SER A 291 28.83 36.93 12.08
CA SER A 291 29.71 37.45 13.11
C SER A 291 31.04 36.68 13.11
N THR A 292 32.14 37.43 13.03
CA THR A 292 33.53 36.96 13.13
C THR A 292 33.79 36.19 14.44
N PRO A 293 34.42 35.01 14.42
CA PRO A 293 34.96 34.37 15.63
C PRO A 293 36.25 35.07 16.11
N PRO A 294 36.55 35.06 17.43
CA PRO A 294 37.76 35.67 17.96
C PRO A 294 39.02 34.87 17.61
N ALA A 295 40.12 35.58 17.42
CA ALA A 295 41.43 35.06 17.03
C ALA A 295 42.03 34.08 18.06
N THR A 296 42.38 32.88 17.61
CA THR A 296 43.22 31.93 18.33
C THR A 296 44.70 32.35 18.25
N PRO A 297 45.49 32.30 19.34
CA PRO A 297 46.91 32.59 19.26
C PRO A 297 47.70 31.47 18.55
N ALA A 298 48.76 31.87 17.86
CA ALA A 298 49.68 31.06 17.07
C ALA A 298 50.36 29.91 17.86
N PRO A 299 50.79 28.82 17.19
CA PRO A 299 51.35 27.65 17.85
C PRO A 299 52.79 27.86 18.33
N ALA A 300 53.07 27.40 19.55
CA ALA A 300 54.41 27.32 20.12
C ALA A 300 55.22 26.19 19.46
N ALA A 301 56.54 26.41 19.45
CA ALA A 301 57.57 25.66 18.74
C ALA A 301 57.55 24.13 18.94
N ALA A 302 57.84 23.44 17.83
CA ALA A 302 58.10 22.01 17.78
C ALA A 302 59.37 21.63 18.56
N THR A 303 59.23 20.66 19.46
CA THR A 303 60.36 19.86 19.98
C THR A 303 60.61 18.67 19.04
N PRO A 304 61.87 18.35 18.70
CA PRO A 304 62.17 17.23 17.82
C PRO A 304 61.97 15.88 18.53
N SER A 305 61.23 15.00 17.88
CA SER A 305 60.97 13.61 18.28
C SER A 305 62.24 12.77 18.23
N ALA A 306 62.36 11.87 19.20
CA ALA A 306 63.48 10.96 19.40
C ALA A 306 63.73 10.00 18.22
N ALA A 307 65.01 9.73 17.96
CA ALA A 307 65.50 8.78 16.97
C ALA A 307 65.09 7.33 17.29
N PRO A 308 64.84 6.47 16.29
CA PRO A 308 64.62 5.04 16.51
C PRO A 308 65.95 4.30 16.78
N ALA A 309 65.89 3.31 17.67
CA ALA A 309 67.01 2.47 18.09
C ALA A 309 67.57 1.60 16.94
N PRO A 310 68.87 1.24 16.99
CA PRO A 310 69.51 0.40 15.98
C PRO A 310 69.05 -1.07 16.09
N THR A 311 68.74 -1.68 14.95
CA THR A 311 68.44 -3.10 14.80
C THR A 311 69.74 -3.92 14.85
N THR A 312 69.79 -4.93 15.72
CA THR A 312 70.85 -5.94 15.78
C THR A 312 70.66 -7.02 14.68
N PRO A 313 71.73 -7.47 13.99
CA PRO A 313 71.65 -8.61 13.06
C PRO A 313 71.61 -9.96 13.80
N PRO A 314 71.04 -11.03 13.21
CA PRO A 314 71.03 -12.35 13.83
C PRO A 314 72.37 -13.07 13.68
N GLU A 315 72.80 -13.71 14.76
CA GLU A 315 73.99 -14.56 14.86
C GLU A 315 73.75 -15.92 14.16
N PRO A 316 74.74 -16.49 13.46
CA PRO A 316 74.61 -17.81 12.84
C PRO A 316 74.84 -18.91 13.88
N LYS A 317 73.91 -19.86 13.96
CA LYS A 317 74.00 -21.01 14.87
C LYS A 317 74.90 -22.10 14.27
N PRO A 318 75.74 -22.79 15.07
CA PRO A 318 76.62 -23.88 14.61
C PRO A 318 75.87 -25.14 14.19
#